data_AF-A0A8J2TD29-F1
#
_entry.id   AF-A0A8J2TD29-F1
#
_cell.length_a   1.000
_cell.length_b   1.000
_cell.length_c   1.000
_cell.angle_alpha   90.00
_cell.angle_beta   90.00
_cell.angle_gamma   90.00
#
_symmetry.space_group_name_H-M   'P 1'
#
loop_
_entity.id
_entity.type
_entity.pdbx_description
1 polymer ?
#
loop_
_entity_poly.entity_id
_entity_poly.type
_entity_poly.pdbx_seq_one_letter_code
_entity_poly.pdbx_strand_id
1 'polypeptide(L)' 'MQEYLENGMKLGWLIDLTPPSAPLSCRRGGGGEFVEIYRIGKEVEILKSPTELSGEDILPDFILNLSRIWG' A
#
# COMPACT_ATOMS: atom_id res chain seq x y z
N MET A 1 -0.40 -3.14 10.63
CA MET A 1 0.90 -2.77 10.04
C MET A 1 1.96 -2.52 11.08
N GLN A 2 1.68 -1.78 12.16
CA GLN A 2 2.66 -1.53 13.22
C GLN A 2 3.23 -2.82 13.85
N GLU A 3 2.40 -3.81 14.15
CA GLU A 3 2.87 -5.12 14.64
C GLU A 3 3.84 -5.82 13.67
N TYR A 4 3.65 -5.69 12.35
CA TYR A 4 4.58 -6.25 11.37
C TYR A 4 5.92 -5.51 11.37
N LEU A 5 5.89 -4.18 11.49
CA LEU A 5 7.10 -3.36 11.61
C LEU A 5 7.88 -3.71 12.88
N GLU A 6 7.18 -3.88 14.00
CA GLU A 6 7.77 -4.27 15.29
C GLU A 6 8.40 -5.67 15.24
N ASN A 7 7.83 -6.57 14.43
CA ASN A 7 8.38 -7.91 14.17
C ASN A 7 9.50 -7.93 13.10
N GLY A 8 10.03 -6.78 12.68
CA GLY A 8 11.19 -6.69 11.78
C GLY A 8 10.86 -6.78 10.29
N MET A 9 9.62 -6.49 9.89
CA MET A 9 9.24 -6.35 8.49
C MET A 9 10.07 -5.25 7.80
N LYS A 10 10.58 -5.56 6.61
CA LYS A 10 11.46 -4.66 5.84
C LYS A 10 10.69 -3.80 4.82
N LEU A 11 9.68 -4.39 4.19
CA LEU A 11 8.82 -3.76 3.19
C LEU A 11 7.40 -4.33 3.29
N GLY A 12 6.41 -3.48 3.12
CA GLY A 12 5.07 -3.96 2.78
C GLY A 12 4.12 -2.87 2.36
N TRP A 13 3.06 -3.33 1.73
CA TRP A 13 2.08 -2.50 1.06
C TRP A 13 0.72 -2.75 1.69
N LEU A 14 0.06 -1.68 2.12
CA LEU A 14 -1.35 -1.71 2.42
C LEU A 14 -2.08 -1.14 1.22
N ILE A 15 -2.74 -2.01 0.46
CA ILE A 15 -3.53 -1.63 -0.71
C ILE A 15 -4.95 -1.38 -0.22
N ASP A 16 -5.43 -0.14 -0.36
CA ASP A 16 -6.81 0.21 -0.07
C ASP A 16 -7.62 0.17 -1.36
N LEU A 17 -8.63 -0.71 -1.36
CA LEU A 17 -9.58 -0.92 -2.45
C LEU A 17 -10.99 -0.52 -2.01
N THR A 18 -11.10 0.37 -1.04
CA THR A 18 -12.40 0.77 -0.50
C THR A 18 -13.14 1.55 -1.57
N PRO A 19 -14.31 1.07 -2.03
CA PRO A 19 -15.02 1.75 -3.09
C PRO A 19 -15.44 3.16 -2.63
N PRO A 20 -15.49 4.15 -3.53
CA PRO A 20 -15.93 5.50 -3.21
C PRO A 20 -17.42 5.59 -2.83
N SER A 21 -18.15 4.47 -2.82
CA SER A 21 -19.50 4.35 -2.27
C SER A 21 -19.53 3.81 -0.83
N ALA A 22 -18.41 3.29 -0.31
CA ALA A 22 -18.36 2.71 1.04
C ALA A 22 -18.60 3.78 2.12
N PRO A 23 -19.15 3.39 3.29
CA PRO A 23 -19.31 4.27 4.44
C PRO A 23 -17.98 4.92 4.84
N LEU A 24 -18.02 6.16 5.35
CA LEU A 24 -16.83 6.87 5.83
C LEU A 24 -16.09 6.10 6.93
N SER A 25 -16.80 5.33 7.75
CA SER A 25 -16.20 4.45 8.77
C SER A 25 -15.34 3.32 8.20
N CYS A 26 -15.54 2.97 6.93
CA CYS A 26 -14.81 1.91 6.24
C CYS A 26 -13.64 2.46 5.41
N ARG A 27 -13.55 3.78 5.20
CA ARG A 27 -12.52 4.40 4.38
C ARG A 27 -11.30 4.74 5.21
N ARG A 28 -10.12 4.21 4.85
CA ARG A 28 -8.85 4.85 5.21
C ARG A 28 -8.56 5.99 4.22
N GLY A 29 -7.84 7.02 4.69
CA GLY A 29 -7.24 8.04 3.80
C GLY A 29 -8.18 8.86 2.89
N GLY A 30 -9.52 8.80 3.08
CA GLY A 30 -10.52 9.47 2.22
C GLY A 30 -11.29 8.54 1.26
N GLY A 31 -10.91 7.26 1.19
CA GLY A 31 -11.47 6.25 0.28
C GLY A 31 -11.05 6.42 -1.18
N GLY A 32 -11.12 5.33 -1.94
CA GLY A 32 -10.59 5.24 -3.29
C GLY A 32 -9.30 4.41 -3.33
N GLU A 33 -8.61 4.50 -4.45
CA GLU A 33 -7.47 3.65 -4.77
C GLU A 33 -6.19 4.29 -4.24
N PHE A 34 -5.61 3.73 -3.20
CA PHE A 34 -4.29 4.16 -2.73
C PHE A 34 -3.53 3.01 -2.11
N VAL A 35 -2.22 3.20 -2.01
CA VAL A 35 -1.32 2.25 -1.37
C VAL A 35 -0.48 2.99 -0.36
N GLU A 36 -0.45 2.49 0.87
CA GLU A 36 0.51 2.91 1.89
C GLU A 36 1.72 1.96 1.86
N ILE A 37 2.91 2.50 1.67
CA ILE A 37 4.17 1.78 1.64
C ILE A 37 4.86 1.98 2.98
N TYR A 38 5.12 0.86 3.65
CA TYR A 38 5.79 0.79 4.93
C TYR A 38 7.20 0.25 4.74
N ARG A 39 8.20 0.97 5.25
CA ARG A 39 9.61 0.59 5.19
C ARG A 39 10.23 0.79 6.57
N ILE A 40 11.22 -0.03 6.90
CA ILE A 40 11.93 0.12 8.18
C ILE A 40 12.67 1.47 8.23
N GLY A 41 12.46 2.23 9.31
CA GLY A 41 13.16 3.51 9.54
C GLY A 41 12.78 4.65 8.60
N LYS A 42 11.69 4.54 7.82
CA LYS A 42 11.16 5.61 6.97
C LYS A 42 9.70 5.89 7.33
N GLU A 43 9.24 7.11 7.05
CA GLU A 43 7.82 7.44 7.15
C GLU A 43 6.98 6.67 6.13
N VAL A 44 5.70 6.51 6.44
CA VAL A 44 4.73 5.86 5.56
C VAL A 44 4.56 6.70 4.30
N GLU A 45 4.84 6.12 3.15
CA GLU A 45 4.63 6.76 1.85
C GLU A 45 3.24 6.39 1.32
N ILE A 46 2.49 7.37 0.80
CA ILE A 46 1.13 7.14 0.29
C ILE A 46 1.10 7.46 -1.20
N LEU A 47 0.80 6.45 -2.01
CA LEU A 47 0.62 6.59 -3.46
C LEU A 47 -0.86 6.51 -3.81
N LYS A 48 -1.34 7.44 -4.64
CA LYS A 48 -2.74 7.46 -5.13
C LYS A 48 -2.82 6.79 -6.51
N SER A 49 -3.72 5.82 -6.65
CA SER A 49 -3.94 5.00 -7.84
C SER A 49 -2.65 4.53 -8.55
N PRO A 50 -1.65 3.96 -7.83
CA PRO A 50 -0.43 3.48 -8.48
C PRO A 50 -0.73 2.29 -9.39
N THR A 51 -0.28 2.31 -10.65
CA THR A 51 -0.45 1.18 -11.57
C THR A 51 0.48 0.01 -11.27
N GLU A 52 1.61 0.30 -10.64
CA GLU A 52 2.65 -0.67 -10.29
C GLU A 52 3.34 -0.28 -8.98
N LEU A 53 3.90 -1.27 -8.29
CA LEU A 53 4.77 -1.08 -7.14
C LEU A 53 6.08 -1.84 -7.35
N SER A 54 7.19 -1.19 -7.02
CA SER A 54 8.52 -1.82 -7.02
C SER A 54 8.80 -2.48 -5.67
N GLY A 55 9.43 -3.65 -5.71
CA GLY A 55 10.00 -4.34 -4.55
C GLY A 55 11.26 -3.68 -3.97
N GLU A 56 11.76 -2.63 -4.61
CA GLU A 56 12.98 -1.89 -4.22
C GLU A 56 14.17 -2.83 -3.97
N ASP A 57 15.05 -2.47 -3.04
CA ASP A 57 16.22 -3.29 -2.67
C ASP A 57 15.85 -4.55 -1.88
N ILE A 58 14.59 -4.66 -1.41
CA ILE A 58 14.13 -5.79 -0.58
C ILE A 58 13.70 -6.98 -1.45
N LEU A 59 13.03 -6.69 -2.57
CA LEU A 59 12.61 -7.65 -3.58
C LEU A 59 13.11 -7.14 -4.93
N PRO A 60 14.40 -7.34 -5.25
CA PRO A 60 14.97 -6.87 -6.51
C PRO A 60 14.24 -7.51 -7.70
N ASP A 61 14.06 -6.73 -8.76
CA ASP A 61 13.35 -7.09 -10.00
C ASP A 61 11.87 -7.48 -9.82
N PHE A 62 11.30 -7.31 -8.63
CA PHE A 62 9.88 -7.55 -8.39
C PHE A 62 9.06 -6.31 -8.69
N ILE A 63 8.06 -6.47 -9.57
CA ILE A 63 7.07 -5.45 -9.89
C ILE A 63 5.68 -6.04 -9.65
N LEU A 64 4.94 -5.47 -8.70
CA LEU A 64 3.53 -5.79 -8.49
C LEU A 64 2.68 -4.93 -9.40
N ASN A 65 2.03 -5.55 -10.38
CA ASN A 65 1.06 -4.87 -11.23
C ASN A 65 -0.30 -4.76 -10.52
N LEU A 66 -0.72 -3.53 -10.22
CA LEU A 66 -1.99 -3.23 -9.54
C LEU A 66 -3.11 -2.87 -10.52
N SER A 67 -2.81 -2.70 -11.81
CA SER A 67 -3.81 -2.37 -12.84
C SER A 67 -4.98 -3.36 -12.90
N ARG A 68 -4.76 -4.63 -12.51
CA ARG A 68 -5.82 -5.65 -12.42
C ARG A 68 -6.74 -5.53 -11.22
N ILE A 69 -6.32 -4.79 -10.20
CA ILE A 69 -6.99 -4.75 -8.88
C ILE A 69 -7.89 -3.50 -8.78
N TRP A 70 -7.56 -2.47 -9.55
CA TRP A 70 -8.32 -1.22 -9.70
C TRP A 70 -9.59 -1.36 -10.55
N GLY A 71 -9.67 -2.40 -11.40
CA GLY A 71 -10.71 -2.59 -12.41
C GLY A 71 -11.96 -3.33 -11.94
#